data_AF-A0AAP2MKZ0-F1
#
_entry.id   AF-A0AAP2MKZ0-F1
#
_cell.length_a   1.000
_cell.length_b   1.000
_cell.length_c   1.000
_cell.angle_alpha   90.00
_cell.angle_beta   90.00
_cell.angle_gamma   90.00
#
_symmetry.space_group_name_H-M   'P 1'
#
loop_
_entity.id
_entity.type
_entity.pdbx_description
1 polymer ?
#
loop_
_entity_poly.entity_id
_entity_poly.type
_entity_poly.pdbx_seq_one_letter_code
_entity_poly.pdbx_strand_id
1 'polypeptide(L)'
;MLLLLSLVGGCIAADPSHDEVARSTSPDGTIDAVVIESNGGATTSFSYDVCLARRGGDCNVEASVANLYGASRSDQAYGINIRWADASLIRIEYLDAERAEVLRPTTAIGGRTVNAVLRSGVNDPSAPPGGMLYNLAATTASGR
;
A
#
# COMPACT_ATOMS: atom_id res chain seq x y z
N MET A 1 29.82 48.01 4.60
CA MET A 1 29.57 46.57 4.77
C MET A 1 28.10 46.42 5.20
N LEU A 2 27.21 46.16 4.25
CA LEU A 2 25.80 45.85 4.52
C LEU A 2 25.59 44.41 4.05
N LEU A 3 25.37 43.50 5.01
CA LEU A 3 25.15 42.08 4.75
C LEU A 3 23.73 41.92 4.19
N LEU A 4 23.59 41.62 2.90
CA LEU A 4 22.33 41.18 2.30
C LEU A 4 22.05 39.76 2.78
N LEU A 5 21.06 39.61 3.66
CA LEU A 5 20.51 38.32 4.05
C LEU A 5 19.67 37.77 2.88
N SER A 6 20.26 36.88 2.09
CA SER A 6 19.56 36.14 1.04
C SER A 6 18.59 35.13 1.67
N LEU A 7 17.29 35.43 1.69
CA LEU A 7 16.25 34.43 1.90
C LEU A 7 16.18 33.54 0.64
N VAL A 8 16.98 32.48 0.62
CA VAL A 8 16.75 31.35 -0.28
C VAL A 8 15.73 30.44 0.42
N GLY A 9 14.45 30.74 0.21
CA GLY A 9 13.36 29.83 0.56
C GLY A 9 13.45 28.60 -0.32
N GLY A 10 14.19 27.59 0.14
CA GLY A 10 14.20 26.28 -0.48
C GLY A 10 12.79 25.69 -0.40
N CYS A 11 12.12 25.60 -1.54
CA CYS A 11 11.05 24.63 -1.70
C CYS A 11 11.70 23.26 -1.55
N ILE A 12 11.67 22.72 -0.33
CA ILE A 12 12.00 21.31 -0.09
C ILE A 12 10.88 20.57 -0.79
N ALA A 13 11.12 20.12 -2.02
CA ALA A 13 10.31 19.09 -2.63
C ALA A 13 10.41 17.90 -1.69
N ALA A 14 9.38 17.68 -0.86
CA ALA A 14 9.30 16.49 -0.05
C ALA A 14 9.21 15.33 -1.03
N ASP A 15 10.24 14.49 -1.08
CA ASP A 15 10.21 13.28 -1.91
C ASP A 15 8.95 12.47 -1.53
N PRO A 16 8.27 11.86 -2.52
CA PRO A 16 7.14 10.99 -2.22
C PRO A 16 7.56 9.94 -1.21
N SER A 17 6.75 9.74 -0.16
CA SER A 17 7.02 8.66 0.79
C SER A 17 6.65 7.32 0.15
N HIS A 18 7.34 6.27 0.56
CA HIS A 18 7.11 4.89 0.11
C HIS A 18 7.26 3.99 1.33
N ASP A 19 6.15 3.66 1.99
CA ASP A 19 6.16 3.02 3.29
C ASP A 19 5.42 1.69 3.27
N GLU A 20 6.03 0.63 3.83
CA GLU A 20 5.31 -0.62 4.07
C GLU A 20 4.26 -0.41 5.16
N VAL A 21 2.98 -0.54 4.78
CA VAL A 21 1.85 -0.27 5.67
C VAL A 21 1.09 -1.52 6.08
N ALA A 22 1.27 -2.62 5.34
CA ALA A 22 0.69 -3.91 5.69
C ALA A 22 1.47 -5.06 5.08
N ARG A 23 1.47 -6.19 5.79
CA ARG A 23 2.00 -7.46 5.32
C ARG A 23 1.05 -8.59 5.70
N SER A 24 0.71 -9.44 4.74
CA SER A 24 -0.15 -10.59 4.94
C SER A 24 0.51 -11.85 4.39
N THR A 25 0.82 -12.79 5.27
CA THR A 25 1.39 -14.08 4.89
C THR A 25 0.33 -15.01 4.33
N SER A 26 0.65 -15.66 3.22
CA SER A 26 -0.18 -16.72 2.61
C SER A 26 -0.51 -17.85 3.59
N PRO A 27 -1.64 -18.58 3.41
CA PRO A 27 -2.07 -19.60 4.35
C PRO A 27 -1.07 -20.73 4.63
N ASP A 28 -0.15 -21.01 3.71
CA ASP A 28 0.92 -22.00 3.91
C ASP A 28 2.25 -21.41 4.40
N GLY A 29 2.29 -20.11 4.68
CA GLY A 29 3.40 -19.48 5.39
C GLY A 29 4.60 -19.07 4.53
N THR A 30 4.57 -19.25 3.20
CA THR A 30 5.80 -19.16 2.39
C THR A 30 5.92 -17.92 1.51
N ILE A 31 4.80 -17.25 1.20
CA ILE A 31 4.75 -15.98 0.46
C ILE A 31 4.11 -14.92 1.34
N ASP A 32 4.66 -13.72 1.31
CA ASP A 32 4.05 -12.51 1.85
C ASP A 32 3.49 -11.67 0.71
N ALA A 33 2.29 -11.13 0.93
CA ALA A 33 1.79 -9.99 0.20
C ALA A 33 2.07 -8.72 1.01
N VAL A 34 2.74 -7.77 0.39
CA VAL A 34 3.22 -6.55 1.02
C VAL A 34 2.55 -5.35 0.35
N VAL A 35 2.03 -4.43 1.16
CA VAL A 35 1.41 -3.19 0.69
C VAL A 35 2.32 -2.02 1.01
N ILE A 36 2.69 -1.29 -0.03
CA ILE A 36 3.39 -0.01 0.08
C ILE A 36 2.38 1.12 -0.15
N GLU A 37 2.29 2.04 0.80
CA GLU A 37 1.55 3.30 0.63
C GLU A 37 2.53 4.39 0.18
N SER A 38 2.11 5.15 -0.82
CA SER A 38 2.84 6.33 -1.27
C SER A 38 2.01 7.60 -1.17
N ASN A 39 2.60 8.62 -0.56
CA ASN A 39 2.02 9.95 -0.44
C ASN A 39 2.81 10.94 -1.30
N GLY A 40 2.14 11.54 -2.30
CA GLY A 40 2.74 12.55 -3.17
C GLY A 40 2.62 13.99 -2.65
N GLY A 41 2.02 14.21 -1.48
CA GLY A 41 1.85 15.52 -0.85
C GLY A 41 0.41 15.87 -0.48
N ALA A 42 0.20 17.07 0.06
CA ALA A 42 -1.07 17.50 0.67
C ALA A 42 -2.30 17.51 -0.26
N THR A 43 -2.09 17.51 -1.57
CA THR A 43 -3.17 17.60 -2.58
C THR A 43 -3.29 16.36 -3.45
N THR A 44 -2.54 15.30 -3.16
CA THR A 44 -2.61 14.05 -3.93
C THR A 44 -3.22 12.95 -3.08
N SER A 45 -3.92 12.04 -3.75
CA SER A 45 -4.42 10.84 -3.12
C SER A 45 -3.27 9.85 -2.90
N PHE A 46 -3.45 8.91 -1.97
CA PHE A 46 -2.48 7.85 -1.75
C PHE A 46 -2.45 6.88 -2.94
N SER A 47 -1.26 6.35 -3.24
CA SER A 47 -1.07 5.18 -4.09
C SER A 47 -0.78 3.95 -3.23
N TYR A 48 -1.25 2.79 -3.67
CA TYR A 48 -1.07 1.50 -3.01
C TYR A 48 -0.49 0.50 -3.99
N ASP A 49 0.76 0.14 -3.78
CA ASP A 49 1.46 -0.90 -4.54
C ASP A 49 1.42 -2.22 -3.77
N VAL A 50 1.03 -3.29 -4.45
CA VAL A 50 0.97 -4.63 -3.86
C VAL A 50 2.07 -5.49 -4.46
N CYS A 51 2.99 -5.93 -3.63
CA CYS A 51 4.05 -6.86 -3.99
C CYS A 51 3.76 -8.27 -3.49
N LEU A 52 4.31 -9.27 -4.20
CA LEU A 52 4.49 -10.61 -3.67
C LEU A 52 5.98 -10.86 -3.43
N ALA A 53 6.33 -11.31 -2.23
CA ALA A 53 7.69 -11.67 -1.85
C ALA A 53 7.70 -13.04 -1.19
N ARG A 54 8.86 -13.73 -1.22
CA ARG A 54 9.05 -14.88 -0.32
C ARG A 54 8.90 -14.40 1.13
N ARG A 55 8.46 -15.27 2.03
CA ARG A 55 8.25 -14.93 3.45
C ARG A 55 9.43 -14.13 4.01
N GLY A 56 9.14 -12.94 4.54
CA GLY A 56 10.10 -12.01 5.14
C GLY A 56 10.95 -11.22 4.15
N GLY A 57 10.73 -11.38 2.83
CA GLY A 57 11.41 -10.61 1.81
C GLY A 57 10.81 -9.22 1.60
N ASP A 58 11.59 -8.36 0.95
CA ASP A 58 11.23 -6.99 0.63
C ASP A 58 10.29 -6.90 -0.57
N CYS A 59 9.49 -5.84 -0.61
CA CYS A 59 8.69 -5.48 -1.77
C CYS A 59 9.55 -4.79 -2.83
N ASN A 60 9.51 -5.29 -4.06
CA ASN A 60 10.00 -4.59 -5.23
C ASN A 60 8.82 -3.95 -5.97
N VAL A 61 8.66 -2.63 -5.82
CA VAL A 61 7.54 -1.87 -6.39
C VAL A 61 7.50 -1.96 -7.93
N GLU A 62 8.63 -2.09 -8.61
CA GLU A 62 8.66 -2.29 -10.06
C GLU A 62 8.04 -3.65 -10.46
N ALA A 63 8.08 -4.62 -9.54
CA ALA A 63 7.53 -5.97 -9.67
C ALA A 63 6.13 -6.12 -9.04
N SER A 64 5.48 -5.02 -8.64
CA SER A 64 4.12 -5.05 -8.06
C SER A 64 3.12 -5.83 -8.92
N VAL A 65 2.25 -6.58 -8.26
CA VAL A 65 1.17 -7.32 -8.91
C VAL A 65 -0.07 -6.47 -9.16
N ALA A 66 -0.24 -5.40 -8.38
CA ALA A 66 -1.31 -4.42 -8.56
C ALA A 66 -0.88 -3.03 -8.06
N ASN A 67 -1.51 -2.01 -8.62
CA ASN A 67 -1.41 -0.63 -8.18
C ASN A 67 -2.82 -0.02 -8.08
N LEU A 68 -3.11 0.67 -6.99
CA LEU A 68 -4.38 1.37 -6.78
C LEU A 68 -4.11 2.80 -6.31
N TYR A 69 -4.67 3.78 -7.02
CA TYR A 69 -4.56 5.18 -6.69
C TYR A 69 -5.91 5.71 -6.19
N GLY A 70 -5.87 6.44 -5.07
CA GLY A 70 -7.06 6.97 -4.41
C GLY A 70 -8.00 5.90 -3.87
N ALA A 71 -7.47 4.74 -3.50
CA ALA A 71 -8.28 3.65 -2.95
C ALA A 71 -8.78 3.96 -1.53
N SER A 72 -10.02 3.60 -1.25
CA SER A 72 -10.65 3.64 0.07
C SER A 72 -11.08 2.25 0.54
N ARG A 73 -11.07 2.04 1.86
CA ARG A 73 -11.64 0.86 2.51
C ARG A 73 -13.05 1.14 3.05
N SER A 74 -13.31 2.39 3.38
CA SER A 74 -14.62 2.93 3.79
C SER A 74 -14.66 4.44 3.56
N ASP A 75 -15.81 5.08 3.81
CA ASP A 75 -16.00 6.53 3.64
C ASP A 75 -15.03 7.41 4.46
N GLN A 76 -14.40 6.84 5.49
CA GLN A 76 -13.50 7.53 6.40
C GLN A 76 -12.04 7.03 6.33
N ALA A 77 -11.78 5.94 5.60
CA ALA A 77 -10.49 5.26 5.63
C ALA A 77 -9.96 5.03 4.21
N TYR A 78 -8.76 5.57 3.95
CA TYR A 78 -8.00 5.25 2.75
C TYR A 78 -7.35 3.86 2.90
N GLY A 79 -7.03 3.24 1.76
CA GLY A 79 -6.29 1.99 1.73
C GLY A 79 -6.97 0.87 0.97
N ILE A 80 -6.37 -0.31 1.16
CA ILE A 80 -6.80 -1.58 0.58
C ILE A 80 -6.71 -2.68 1.62
N ASN A 81 -7.46 -3.76 1.41
CA ASN A 81 -7.39 -4.96 2.23
C ASN A 81 -6.78 -6.11 1.43
N ILE A 82 -5.84 -6.82 2.04
CA ILE A 82 -5.24 -8.03 1.47
C ILE A 82 -5.92 -9.25 2.08
N ARG A 83 -6.48 -10.10 1.21
CA ARG A 83 -7.10 -11.37 1.59
C ARG A 83 -6.56 -12.50 0.73
N TRP A 84 -5.94 -13.49 1.35
CA TRP A 84 -5.66 -14.75 0.70
C TRP A 84 -6.92 -15.60 0.66
N ALA A 85 -7.39 -15.96 -0.53
CA ALA A 85 -8.48 -16.92 -0.69
C ALA A 85 -7.96 -18.35 -0.47
N ASP A 86 -6.75 -18.61 -0.96
CA ASP A 86 -5.95 -19.81 -0.73
C ASP A 86 -4.47 -19.46 -0.95
N ALA A 87 -3.56 -20.44 -0.92
CA ALA A 87 -2.12 -20.22 -1.11
C ALA A 87 -1.70 -19.69 -2.50
N SER A 88 -2.58 -19.78 -3.48
CA SER A 88 -2.35 -19.44 -4.88
C SER A 88 -3.22 -18.29 -5.40
N LEU A 89 -4.08 -17.73 -4.55
CA LEU A 89 -4.99 -16.65 -4.94
C LEU A 89 -5.05 -15.56 -3.86
N ILE A 90 -4.60 -14.36 -4.25
CA ILE A 90 -4.73 -13.14 -3.46
C ILE A 90 -5.83 -12.25 -4.04
N ARG A 91 -6.70 -11.77 -3.15
CA ARG A 91 -7.71 -10.75 -3.43
C ARG A 91 -7.26 -9.45 -2.79
N ILE A 92 -7.30 -8.39 -3.59
CA ILE A 92 -7.05 -7.02 -3.17
C ILE A 92 -8.41 -6.34 -3.15
N GLU A 93 -8.93 -6.13 -1.95
CA GLU A 93 -10.27 -5.64 -1.71
C GLU A 93 -10.25 -4.15 -1.37
N TYR A 94 -11.18 -3.39 -1.95
CA TYR A 94 -11.35 -1.96 -1.71
C TYR A 94 -12.81 -1.57 -1.92
N LEU A 95 -13.23 -0.45 -1.33
CA LEU A 95 -14.56 0.12 -1.52
C LEU A 95 -14.63 0.80 -2.89
N ASP A 96 -13.83 1.84 -3.08
CA ASP A 96 -13.73 2.61 -4.33
C ASP A 96 -12.28 3.04 -4.59
N ALA A 97 -11.95 3.37 -5.84
CA ALA A 97 -10.64 3.88 -6.22
C ALA A 97 -10.73 4.76 -7.48
N GLU A 98 -9.93 5.81 -7.53
CA GLU A 98 -9.80 6.66 -8.74
C GLU A 98 -9.19 5.87 -9.91
N ARG A 99 -8.23 5.00 -9.62
CA ARG A 99 -7.66 4.03 -10.56
C ARG A 99 -7.27 2.75 -9.82
N ALA A 100 -7.53 1.60 -10.42
CA ALA A 100 -7.09 0.32 -9.90
C ALA A 100 -6.72 -0.61 -11.07
N GLU A 101 -5.51 -1.14 -11.04
CA GLU A 101 -4.99 -2.04 -12.06
C GLU A 101 -4.31 -3.27 -11.45
N VAL A 102 -4.54 -4.43 -12.07
CA VAL A 102 -3.71 -5.61 -11.88
C VAL A 102 -2.61 -5.57 -12.93
N LEU A 103 -1.39 -5.30 -12.49
CA LEU A 103 -0.21 -5.19 -13.36
C LEU A 103 0.31 -6.56 -13.78
N ARG A 104 0.24 -7.54 -12.86
CA ARG A 104 0.70 -8.92 -13.08
C ARG A 104 -0.34 -9.90 -12.52
N PRO A 105 -1.35 -10.27 -13.33
CA PRO A 105 -2.44 -11.14 -12.89
C PRO A 105 -1.98 -12.50 -12.38
N THR A 106 -0.85 -12.96 -12.88
CA THR A 106 -0.24 -14.24 -12.52
C THR A 106 1.26 -14.03 -12.31
N THR A 107 1.77 -14.45 -11.16
CA THR A 107 3.18 -14.28 -10.78
C THR A 107 3.76 -15.61 -10.32
N ALA A 108 4.90 -15.99 -10.90
CA ALA A 108 5.66 -17.17 -10.47
C ALA A 108 6.67 -16.77 -9.38
N ILE A 109 6.58 -17.36 -8.19
CA ILE A 109 7.43 -17.06 -7.04
C ILE A 109 7.56 -18.27 -6.12
N GLY A 110 8.78 -18.60 -5.71
CA GLY A 110 9.03 -19.75 -4.82
C GLY A 110 8.60 -21.10 -5.39
N GLY A 111 8.64 -21.26 -6.72
CA GLY A 111 8.19 -22.49 -7.40
C GLY A 111 6.67 -22.61 -7.51
N ARG A 112 5.91 -21.54 -7.24
CA ARG A 112 4.45 -21.52 -7.28
C ARG A 112 3.95 -20.41 -8.17
N THR A 113 2.72 -20.58 -8.62
CA THR A 113 1.98 -19.56 -9.35
C THR A 113 0.93 -18.96 -8.42
N VAL A 114 1.00 -17.65 -8.22
CA VAL A 114 -0.01 -16.88 -7.47
C VAL A 114 -0.77 -15.99 -8.43
N ASN A 115 -2.09 -16.01 -8.34
CA ASN A 115 -2.98 -15.12 -9.08
C ASN A 115 -3.43 -13.95 -8.20
N ALA A 116 -3.40 -12.75 -8.77
CA ALA A 116 -3.87 -11.53 -8.12
C ALA A 116 -5.15 -11.03 -8.79
N VAL A 117 -6.17 -10.73 -7.98
CA VAL A 117 -7.44 -10.19 -8.46
C VAL A 117 -7.87 -8.99 -7.62
N LEU A 118 -8.50 -8.03 -8.28
CA LEU A 118 -9.12 -6.87 -7.64
C LEU A 118 -10.58 -7.18 -7.30
N ARG A 119 -11.05 -6.66 -6.17
CA ARG A 119 -12.45 -6.72 -5.76
C ARG A 119 -12.89 -5.37 -5.22
N SER A 120 -13.58 -4.60 -6.06
CA SER A 120 -14.19 -3.32 -5.69
C SER A 120 -15.51 -3.52 -4.93
N GLY A 121 -16.01 -2.44 -4.32
CA GLY A 121 -17.29 -2.41 -3.59
C GLY A 121 -17.25 -3.08 -2.22
N VAL A 122 -16.07 -3.39 -1.69
CA VAL A 122 -15.91 -4.03 -0.37
C VAL A 122 -15.74 -2.96 0.69
N ASN A 123 -16.83 -2.65 1.41
CA ASN A 123 -16.78 -1.78 2.57
C ASN A 123 -16.21 -2.51 3.79
N ASP A 124 -15.16 -1.94 4.38
CA ASP A 124 -14.59 -2.36 5.65
C ASP A 124 -14.84 -1.28 6.73
N PRO A 125 -15.97 -1.39 7.46
CA PRO A 125 -16.31 -0.41 8.49
C PRO A 125 -15.39 -0.49 9.72
N SER A 126 -14.53 -1.52 9.82
CA SER A 126 -13.56 -1.65 10.91
C SER A 126 -12.23 -0.96 10.61
N ALA A 127 -12.02 -0.51 9.37
CA ALA A 127 -10.84 0.25 8.97
C ALA A 127 -10.78 1.58 9.76
N PRO A 128 -9.69 1.86 10.50
CA PRO A 128 -9.56 3.11 11.21
C PRO A 128 -9.46 4.30 10.25
N PRO A 129 -9.97 5.50 10.62
CA PRO A 129 -9.96 6.66 9.74
C PRO A 129 -8.55 7.09 9.31
N GLY A 130 -8.44 7.62 8.09
CA GLY A 130 -7.17 8.09 7.52
C GLY A 130 -6.42 7.04 6.68
N GLY A 131 -5.14 7.33 6.40
CA GLY A 131 -4.24 6.46 5.62
C GLY A 131 -3.74 5.26 6.40
N MET A 132 -3.24 4.24 5.70
CA MET A 132 -2.75 3.02 6.35
C MET A 132 -1.46 3.26 7.14
N LEU A 133 -0.56 4.15 6.67
CA LEU A 133 0.65 4.51 7.40
C LEU A 133 0.33 5.21 8.72
N TYR A 134 -0.63 6.13 8.70
CA TYR A 134 -1.12 6.79 9.91
C TYR A 134 -1.65 5.77 10.93
N ASN A 135 -2.44 4.80 10.46
CA ASN A 135 -3.00 3.73 11.29
C ASN A 135 -1.92 2.81 11.89
N LEU A 136 -0.88 2.48 11.12
CA LEU A 136 0.26 1.69 11.58
C LEU A 136 1.03 2.42 12.69
N ALA A 137 1.29 3.71 12.51
CA ALA A 137 1.96 4.54 13.50
C ALA A 137 1.14 4.66 14.80
N ALA A 138 -0.18 4.87 14.69
CA ALA A 138 -1.08 4.94 15.85
C ALA A 138 -1.12 3.63 16.65
N THR A 139 -1.16 2.49 15.96
CA THR A 139 -1.14 1.16 16.60
C THR A 139 0.18 0.91 17.33
N THR A 140 1.30 1.28 16.70
CA THR A 140 2.64 1.13 17.30
C THR A 140 2.80 2.01 18.55
N ALA A 141 2.23 3.22 18.54
CA ALA A 141 2.25 4.12 19.69
C ALA A 141 1.38 3.65 20.86
N SER A 142 0.23 3.01 20.57
CA SER A 142 -0.69 2.48 21.60
C SER A 142 -0.21 1.19 22.27
N GLY A 143 0.82 0.53 21.72
CA GLY A 143 1.38 -0.72 22.26
C GLY A 143 2.57 -0.54 23.20
N ARG A 144 2.91 0.70 23.58
CA ARG A 144 3.87 1.03 24.65
C ARG A 144 3.13 1.51 25.90
#